data_AF-A0A518HPB4-F1
#
_entry.id   AF-A0A518HPB4-F1
#
_cell.length_a   1.000
_cell.length_b   1.000
_cell.length_c   1.000
_cell.angle_alpha   90.00
_cell.angle_beta   90.00
_cell.angle_gamma   90.00
#
_symmetry.space_group_name_H-M   'P 1'
#
loop_
_entity.id
_entity.type
_entity.pdbx_description
1 polymer ?
#
loop_
_entity_poly.entity_id
_entity_poly.type
_entity_poly.pdbx_seq_one_letter_code
_entity_poly.pdbx_strand_id
1 'polypeptide(L)'
;MNRRNHPNRRKASRRGAATVEFALIVPVMLTFTFGLIEMGRISMIKEAVVQASREGARVGIRPTASIEDVQARVNEELAIMNLTSANVVITPTFLEEAEPGDDIKVRITIPISAVSFVPGFFAFEGMDIVAETVMRRESTG
;
A
#
# COMPACT_ATOMS: atom_id res chain seq x y z
N MET A 1 -9.54 -57.67 55.14
CA MET A 1 -8.54 -56.65 54.74
C MET A 1 -8.99 -56.02 53.42
N ASN A 2 -9.59 -54.81 53.46
CA ASN A 2 -10.17 -54.14 52.29
C ASN A 2 -9.22 -53.04 51.77
N ARG A 3 -8.66 -53.22 50.57
CA ARG A 3 -7.88 -52.19 49.86
C ARG A 3 -8.83 -51.27 49.09
N ARG A 4 -8.95 -50.00 49.52
CA ARG A 4 -9.67 -48.95 48.79
C ARG A 4 -8.81 -48.43 47.64
N ASN A 5 -9.21 -48.72 46.40
CA ASN A 5 -8.65 -48.09 45.20
C ASN A 5 -9.17 -46.64 45.11
N HIS A 6 -8.28 -45.66 45.12
CA HIS A 6 -8.61 -44.27 44.79
C HIS A 6 -8.56 -44.08 43.27
N PRO A 7 -9.65 -43.64 42.62
CA PRO A 7 -9.63 -43.34 41.20
C PRO A 7 -8.79 -42.08 40.96
N ASN A 8 -7.73 -42.23 40.16
CA ASN A 8 -6.84 -41.16 39.74
C ASN A 8 -7.62 -40.15 38.88
N ARG A 9 -8.00 -39.00 39.45
CA ARG A 9 -8.74 -37.93 38.77
C ARG A 9 -7.85 -37.26 37.71
N ARG A 10 -8.03 -37.72 36.47
CA ARG A 10 -7.86 -37.05 35.16
C ARG A 10 -7.10 -35.70 35.17
N LYS A 11 -5.77 -35.76 34.97
CA LYS A 11 -4.93 -34.61 34.52
C LYS A 11 -5.24 -34.15 33.08
N ALA A 12 -6.06 -34.88 32.32
CA ALA A 12 -6.39 -34.58 30.92
C ALA A 12 -7.22 -33.30 30.71
N SER A 13 -7.91 -32.80 31.75
CA SER A 13 -8.83 -31.65 31.63
C SER A 13 -8.12 -30.30 31.39
N ARG A 14 -6.90 -30.09 31.90
CA ARG A 14 -6.19 -28.81 31.75
C ARG A 14 -5.74 -28.50 30.33
N ARG A 15 -5.39 -29.52 29.54
CA ARG A 15 -4.93 -29.34 28.15
C ARG A 15 -6.06 -28.89 27.24
N GLY A 16 -7.27 -29.42 27.43
CA GLY A 16 -8.45 -29.01 26.65
C GLY A 16 -8.89 -27.57 26.92
N ALA A 17 -8.85 -27.12 28.18
CA ALA A 17 -9.16 -25.73 28.53
C ALA A 17 -8.19 -24.74 27.86
N ALA A 18 -6.88 -25.00 27.91
CA ALA A 18 -5.88 -24.17 27.27
C ALA A 18 -6.06 -24.09 25.74
N THR A 19 -6.48 -25.19 25.10
CA THR A 19 -6.80 -25.18 23.66
C THR A 19 -7.98 -24.26 23.34
N VAL A 20 -9.01 -24.25 24.18
CA VAL A 20 -10.19 -23.38 24.00
C VAL A 20 -9.83 -21.91 24.24
N GLU A 21 -9.07 -21.61 25.30
CA GLU A 21 -8.61 -20.24 25.59
C GLU A 21 -7.77 -19.69 24.42
N PHE A 22 -6.86 -20.49 23.88
CA PHE A 22 -6.07 -20.12 22.71
C PHE A 22 -6.95 -19.88 21.47
N ALA A 23 -7.93 -20.75 21.21
CA ALA A 23 -8.84 -20.59 20.08
C ALA A 23 -9.67 -19.29 20.12
N LEU A 24 -9.91 -18.74 21.32
CA LEU A 24 -10.60 -17.45 21.48
C LEU A 24 -9.67 -16.25 21.27
N ILE A 25 -8.41 -16.35 21.69
CA ILE A 25 -7.44 -15.24 21.63
C ILE A 25 -6.83 -15.10 20.23
N VAL A 26 -6.52 -16.22 19.58
CA VAL A 26 -5.83 -16.24 18.28
C VAL A 26 -6.52 -15.43 17.19
N PRO A 27 -7.85 -15.52 16.98
CA PRO A 27 -8.50 -14.74 15.92
C PRO A 27 -8.31 -13.23 16.10
N VAL A 28 -8.40 -12.75 17.35
CA VAL A 28 -8.16 -11.34 17.68
C VAL A 28 -6.70 -10.98 17.44
N MET A 29 -5.77 -11.81 17.93
CA MET A 29 -4.35 -11.58 17.77
C MET A 29 -3.93 -11.55 16.28
N LEU A 30 -4.45 -12.46 15.47
CA LEU A 30 -4.20 -12.51 14.03
C LEU A 30 -4.77 -11.29 13.31
N THR A 31 -5.97 -10.84 13.69
CA THR A 31 -6.58 -9.63 13.13
C THR A 31 -5.67 -8.42 13.35
N PHE A 32 -5.13 -8.24 14.56
CA PHE A 32 -4.18 -7.16 14.84
C PHE A 32 -2.86 -7.33 14.10
N THR A 33 -2.29 -8.54 14.08
CA THR A 33 -1.03 -8.80 13.38
C THR A 33 -1.14 -8.50 11.89
N PHE A 34 -2.17 -9.02 11.21
CA PHE A 34 -2.39 -8.73 9.80
C PHE A 34 -2.72 -7.26 9.57
N GLY A 35 -3.47 -6.62 10.47
CA GLY A 35 -3.77 -5.18 10.37
C GLY A 35 -2.50 -4.34 10.44
N LEU A 36 -1.58 -4.66 11.34
CA LEU A 36 -0.30 -3.96 11.45
C LEU A 36 0.60 -4.18 10.22
N ILE A 37 0.68 -5.42 9.72
CA ILE A 37 1.45 -5.74 8.51
C ILE A 37 0.90 -4.95 7.31
N GLU A 38 -0.41 -4.94 7.17
CA GLU A 38 -1.11 -4.28 6.07
C GLU A 38 -0.93 -2.76 6.12
N MET A 39 -1.10 -2.13 7.29
CA MET A 39 -0.88 -0.69 7.46
C MET A 39 0.59 -0.30 7.22
N GLY A 40 1.54 -1.15 7.64
CA GLY A 40 2.96 -0.94 7.35
C GLY A 40 3.25 -0.97 5.85
N ARG A 41 2.67 -1.95 5.14
CA ARG A 41 2.78 -2.06 3.68
C ARG A 41 2.12 -0.89 2.95
N ILE A 42 0.91 -0.50 3.33
CA ILE A 42 0.21 0.66 2.76
C ILE A 42 1.05 1.93 2.92
N SER A 43 1.67 2.12 4.09
CA SER A 43 2.54 3.28 4.35
C SER A 43 3.79 3.26 3.45
N MET A 44 4.43 2.10 3.28
CA MET A 44 5.55 1.93 2.36
C MET A 44 5.16 2.25 0.91
N ILE A 45 4.01 1.74 0.46
CA ILE A 45 3.45 2.01 -0.87
C ILE A 45 3.18 3.51 -1.04
N LYS A 46 2.57 4.15 -0.04
CA LYS A 46 2.30 5.59 -0.07
C LYS A 46 3.57 6.41 -0.30
N GLU A 47 4.65 6.11 0.42
CA GLU A 47 5.92 6.83 0.27
C GLU A 47 6.53 6.66 -1.13
N ALA A 48 6.54 5.44 -1.67
CA ALA A 48 7.05 5.22 -3.02
C ALA A 48 6.19 5.91 -4.08
N VAL A 49 4.86 5.93 -3.90
CA VAL A 49 3.95 6.64 -4.82
C VAL A 49 4.16 8.15 -4.75
N VAL A 50 4.43 8.71 -3.56
CA VAL A 50 4.83 10.11 -3.39
C VAL A 50 6.15 10.37 -4.13
N GLN A 51 7.16 9.55 -3.91
CA GLN A 51 8.46 9.68 -4.59
C GLN A 51 8.30 9.60 -6.13
N ALA A 52 7.56 8.61 -6.63
CA ALA A 52 7.30 8.45 -8.06
C ALA A 52 6.59 9.68 -8.66
N SER A 53 5.60 10.23 -7.96
CA SER A 53 4.91 11.45 -8.41
C SER A 53 5.86 12.66 -8.48
N ARG A 54 6.81 12.76 -7.54
CA ARG A 54 7.80 13.85 -7.50
C ARG A 54 8.82 13.73 -8.62
N GLU A 55 9.37 12.55 -8.85
CA GLU A 55 10.33 12.34 -9.94
C GLU A 55 9.66 12.46 -11.32
N GLY A 56 8.42 12.00 -11.45
CA GLY A 56 7.59 12.25 -12.63
C GLY A 56 7.38 13.74 -12.88
N ALA A 57 6.96 14.51 -11.87
CA ALA A 57 6.78 15.95 -12.00
C ALA A 57 8.08 16.67 -12.36
N ARG A 58 9.21 16.27 -11.75
CA ARG A 58 10.54 16.81 -12.08
C ARG A 58 10.96 16.53 -13.51
N VAL A 59 10.56 15.39 -14.07
CA VAL A 59 10.73 15.11 -15.50
C VAL A 59 9.85 16.04 -16.33
N GLY A 60 8.58 16.18 -15.96
CA GLY A 60 7.58 16.92 -16.74
C GLY A 60 7.79 18.44 -16.79
N ILE A 61 8.52 19.03 -15.85
CA ILE A 61 8.84 20.47 -15.89
C ILE A 61 9.91 20.83 -16.93
N ARG A 62 10.62 19.86 -17.50
CA ARG A 62 11.64 20.16 -18.52
C ARG A 62 10.96 20.62 -19.80
N PRO A 63 11.51 21.62 -20.52
CA PRO A 63 10.87 22.16 -21.72
C PRO A 63 10.66 21.14 -22.85
N THR A 64 11.47 20.08 -22.89
CA THR A 64 11.43 19.05 -23.93
C THR A 64 10.78 17.75 -23.49
N ALA A 65 10.23 17.69 -22.27
CA ALA A 65 9.64 16.45 -21.75
C ALA A 65 8.29 16.17 -22.41
N SER A 66 8.08 14.90 -22.77
CA SER A 66 6.77 14.41 -23.20
C SER A 66 6.04 13.68 -22.06
N ILE A 67 4.76 13.37 -22.30
CA ILE A 67 3.97 12.53 -21.39
C ILE A 67 4.60 11.15 -21.22
N GLU A 68 5.15 10.57 -22.29
CA GLU A 68 5.83 9.28 -22.26
C GLU A 68 7.07 9.30 -21.37
N ASP A 69 7.85 10.39 -21.36
CA ASP A 69 9.01 10.53 -20.48
C ASP A 69 8.60 10.52 -19.00
N VAL A 70 7.54 11.26 -18.66
CA VAL A 70 6.98 11.31 -17.31
C VAL A 70 6.45 9.94 -16.91
N GLN A 71 5.66 9.30 -17.79
CA GLN A 71 5.07 7.99 -17.56
C GLN A 71 6.17 6.92 -17.37
N ALA A 72 7.23 6.95 -18.19
CA ALA A 72 8.35 6.04 -18.09
C ALA A 72 9.09 6.21 -16.76
N ARG A 73 9.36 7.45 -16.34
CA ARG A 73 9.98 7.73 -15.04
C ARG A 73 9.11 7.24 -13.88
N VAL A 74 7.82 7.54 -13.90
CA VAL A 74 6.88 7.08 -12.87
C VAL A 74 6.86 5.55 -12.80
N ASN A 75 6.81 4.87 -13.95
CA ASN A 75 6.80 3.41 -14.02
C ASN A 75 8.12 2.79 -13.52
N GLU A 76 9.26 3.42 -13.79
CA GLU A 76 10.57 2.97 -13.27
C GLU A 76 10.58 3.00 -11.74
N GLU A 77 10.11 4.10 -11.13
CA GLU A 77 10.03 4.23 -9.67
C GLU A 77 9.04 3.23 -9.06
N LEU A 78 7.87 3.03 -9.68
CA LEU A 78 6.86 2.09 -9.20
C LEU A 78 7.28 0.62 -9.37
N ALA A 79 8.11 0.32 -10.38
CA ALA A 79 8.63 -1.03 -10.62
C ALA A 79 9.55 -1.53 -9.49
N ILE A 80 10.20 -0.62 -8.73
CA ILE A 80 11.03 -0.96 -7.56
C ILE A 80 10.23 -1.78 -6.53
N MET A 81 8.94 -1.49 -6.40
CA MET A 81 8.03 -2.21 -5.50
C MET A 81 7.03 -3.11 -6.23
N ASN A 82 7.25 -3.37 -7.51
CA ASN A 82 6.38 -4.19 -8.36
C ASN A 82 4.92 -3.71 -8.36
N LEU A 83 4.72 -2.38 -8.37
CA LEU A 83 3.39 -1.76 -8.37
C LEU A 83 2.92 -1.54 -9.81
N THR A 84 2.12 -2.47 -10.33
CA THR A 84 1.66 -2.46 -11.73
C THR A 84 0.25 -1.92 -11.93
N SER A 85 -0.53 -1.77 -10.84
CA SER A 85 -1.94 -1.34 -10.88
C SER A 85 -2.14 0.15 -10.68
N ALA A 86 -1.12 0.97 -10.96
CA ALA A 86 -1.20 2.41 -10.76
C ALA A 86 -1.87 3.11 -11.95
N ASN A 87 -2.85 3.97 -11.63
CA ASN A 87 -3.37 4.94 -12.57
C ASN A 87 -2.59 6.24 -12.43
N VAL A 88 -1.96 6.69 -13.51
CA VAL A 88 -1.13 7.91 -13.56
C VAL A 88 -1.86 8.94 -14.41
N VAL A 89 -2.14 10.10 -13.84
CA VAL A 89 -2.76 11.24 -14.51
C VAL A 89 -1.78 12.40 -14.49
N ILE A 90 -1.46 12.92 -15.67
CA ILE A 90 -0.55 14.05 -15.86
C ILE A 90 -1.36 15.24 -16.38
N THR A 91 -1.08 16.43 -15.86
CA THR A 91 -1.74 17.67 -16.26
C THR A 91 -0.68 18.76 -16.47
N PRO A 92 -0.72 19.52 -17.59
CA PRO A 92 -1.65 19.39 -18.72
C PRO A 92 -1.42 18.09 -19.52
N THR A 93 -2.45 17.68 -20.28
CA THR A 93 -2.43 16.44 -21.06
C THR A 93 -1.45 16.50 -22.25
N PHE A 94 -1.17 17.71 -22.72
CA PHE A 94 -0.15 18.00 -23.74
C PHE A 94 0.91 18.88 -23.06
N LEU A 95 2.07 18.30 -22.77
CA LEU A 95 3.14 19.04 -22.08
C LEU A 95 3.82 20.01 -23.04
N GLU A 96 3.86 19.72 -24.33
CA GLU A 96 4.41 20.58 -25.37
C GLU A 96 3.70 21.94 -25.50
N GLU A 97 2.44 22.02 -25.07
CA GLU A 97 1.64 23.26 -25.06
C GLU A 97 1.82 24.09 -23.78
N ALA A 98 2.44 23.53 -22.75
CA ALA A 98 2.62 24.21 -21.47
C ALA A 98 3.70 25.30 -21.59
N GLU A 99 3.38 26.51 -21.15
CA GLU A 99 4.29 27.64 -21.16
C GLU A 99 5.23 27.62 -19.94
N PRO A 100 6.42 28.24 -20.03
CA PRO A 100 7.26 28.50 -18.86
C PRO A 100 6.46 29.08 -17.68
N GLY A 101 6.58 28.46 -16.50
CA GLY A 101 5.84 28.86 -15.30
C GLY A 101 4.46 28.23 -15.12
N ASP A 102 3.98 27.42 -16.07
CA ASP A 102 2.77 26.60 -15.90
C ASP A 102 2.96 25.51 -14.84
N ASP A 103 1.86 25.11 -14.22
CA ASP A 103 1.83 24.01 -13.26
C ASP A 103 1.78 22.66 -13.99
N ILE A 104 2.82 21.85 -13.79
CA ILE A 104 2.83 20.44 -14.16
C ILE A 104 2.43 19.62 -12.94
N LYS A 105 1.35 18.83 -13.08
CA LYS A 105 0.82 17.98 -12.02
C LYS A 105 0.93 16.52 -12.42
N VAL A 106 1.43 15.72 -11.49
CA VAL A 106 1.47 14.26 -11.62
C VAL A 106 0.71 13.66 -10.44
N ARG A 107 -0.41 13.02 -10.74
CA ARG A 107 -1.27 12.34 -9.78
C ARG A 107 -1.22 10.84 -10.03
N ILE A 108 -0.94 10.07 -8.99
CA ILE A 108 -0.89 8.61 -9.04
C ILE A 108 -1.91 8.05 -8.06
N THR A 109 -2.71 7.09 -8.51
CA THR A 109 -3.78 6.43 -7.73
C THR A 109 -3.60 4.92 -7.82
N ILE A 110 -3.58 4.23 -6.68
CA ILE A 110 -3.51 2.76 -6.58
C ILE A 110 -4.64 2.27 -5.67
N PRO A 111 -5.56 1.43 -6.16
CA PRO A 111 -6.56 0.79 -5.31
C PRO A 111 -5.89 -0.11 -4.26
N ILE A 112 -6.24 0.05 -2.99
CA ILE A 112 -5.65 -0.76 -1.90
C ILE A 112 -5.96 -2.25 -2.14
N SER A 113 -7.13 -2.57 -2.67
CA SER A 113 -7.53 -3.94 -3.01
C SER A 113 -6.60 -4.63 -4.01
N ALA A 114 -5.92 -3.89 -4.87
CA ALA A 114 -4.97 -4.44 -5.86
C ALA A 114 -3.61 -4.80 -5.26
N VAL A 115 -3.28 -4.24 -4.09
CA VAL A 115 -1.96 -4.41 -3.44
C VAL A 115 -2.03 -5.03 -2.05
N SER A 116 -3.24 -5.33 -1.56
CA SER A 116 -3.51 -5.90 -0.24
C SER A 116 -3.03 -7.35 -0.11
N PHE A 117 -2.52 -7.70 1.07
CA PHE A 117 -2.16 -9.09 1.40
C PHE A 117 -3.32 -9.92 1.94
N VAL A 118 -4.38 -9.28 2.40
CA VAL A 118 -5.59 -9.94 2.90
C VAL A 118 -6.85 -9.34 2.22
N PRO A 119 -7.02 -9.56 0.90
CA PRO A 119 -8.16 -8.99 0.17
C PRO A 119 -9.50 -9.40 0.80
N GLY A 120 -10.41 -8.43 0.95
CA GLY A 120 -11.75 -8.64 1.53
C GLY A 120 -11.80 -8.76 3.06
N PHE A 121 -10.66 -8.88 3.76
CA PHE A 121 -10.65 -9.05 5.22
C PHE A 121 -10.93 -7.73 5.98
N PHE A 122 -10.35 -6.62 5.51
CA PHE A 122 -10.48 -5.30 6.16
C PHE A 122 -11.41 -4.32 5.43
N ALA A 123 -12.27 -4.81 4.53
CA ALA A 123 -13.24 -4.00 3.78
C ALA A 123 -12.63 -2.74 3.11
N PHE A 124 -11.48 -2.88 2.47
CA PHE A 124 -10.80 -1.78 1.76
C PHE A 124 -11.39 -1.45 0.37
N GLU A 125 -12.59 -1.93 0.06
CA GLU A 125 -13.23 -1.67 -1.23
C GLU A 125 -13.47 -0.17 -1.41
N GLY A 126 -13.08 0.35 -2.58
CA GLY A 126 -13.21 1.77 -2.91
C GLY A 126 -12.21 2.70 -2.21
N MET A 127 -11.21 2.17 -1.49
CA MET A 127 -10.13 2.98 -0.93
C MET A 127 -8.87 2.94 -1.79
N ASP A 128 -8.32 4.13 -2.02
CA ASP A 128 -7.14 4.32 -2.87
C ASP A 128 -5.98 4.96 -2.11
N ILE A 129 -4.77 4.53 -2.47
CA ILE A 129 -3.54 5.23 -2.17
C ILE A 129 -3.33 6.27 -3.27
N VAL A 130 -3.40 7.55 -2.90
CA VAL A 130 -3.24 8.66 -3.84
C VAL A 130 -2.03 9.50 -3.48
N ALA A 131 -1.18 9.85 -4.44
CA ALA A 131 -0.23 10.95 -4.28
C ALA A 131 -0.35 11.93 -5.45
N GLU A 132 -0.08 13.19 -5.18
CA GLU A 132 -0.08 14.24 -6.18
C GLU A 132 1.08 15.18 -5.91
N THR A 133 1.86 15.47 -6.96
CA THR A 133 2.91 16.48 -6.92
C THR A 133 2.65 17.51 -8.01
N VAL A 134 2.85 18.78 -7.66
CA VAL A 134 2.75 19.94 -8.57
C VAL A 134 4.10 20.64 -8.59
N MET A 135 4.63 20.91 -9.77
CA MET A 135 5.86 21.69 -9.98
C MET A 135 5.69 22.69 -11.12
N ARG A 136 6.50 23.75 -11.11
CA ARG A 136 6.47 24.81 -12.13
C ARG A 136 7.39 24.48 -13.29
N ARG A 137 6.90 24.61 -14.52
CA ARG A 137 7.67 24.38 -15.74
C ARG A 137 8.87 25.32 -15.82
N GLU A 138 10.02 24.77 -16.21
CA GLU A 138 11.25 25.52 -16.37
C GLU A 138 11.16 26.46 -17.57
N SER A 139 11.82 27.63 -17.49
CA SER A 139 11.91 28.54 -18.62
C SER A 139 12.90 28.03 -19.65
N THR A 140 12.52 28.06 -20.92
CA THR A 140 13.45 28.07 -22.05
C THR A 140 14.24 29.37 -22.00
N GLY A 141 15.51 29.30 -21.59
CA GLY A 141 16.47 30.40 -21.71
C GLY A 141 17.02 30.53 -23.11
#